data_AF-A0A9E5Z8T6-F1
#
_entry.id   AF-A0A9E5Z8T6-F1
#
_cell.length_a   1.000
_cell.length_b   1.000
_cell.length_c   1.000
_cell.angle_alpha   90.00
_cell.angle_beta   90.00
_cell.angle_gamma   90.00
#
_symmetry.space_group_name_H-M   'P 1'
#
loop_
_entity.id
_entity.type
_entity.pdbx_description
1 polymer ?
#
loop_
_entity_poly.entity_id
_entity_poly.type
_entity_poly.pdbx_seq_one_letter_code
_entity_poly.pdbx_strand_id
1 'polypeptide(L)'
;MKNRIFILLIGAAFFLGCEERYFIDLNQVNTEQLVINGVIDQSSGPYYVSVQRTIGPEVFPQDVSDAEVILLDERGHAEYCDYVGEGRYSCPGIQVNGQAGVAYHLKVQVGSRNYTSIPDRMPAITASSVLDWEEDQIKATSAAGVDISYPSVNFNLNTEVPSLNQSVFLLWIFNETFQIRETDFPDPFGVIPPPCYVTKNVGRNKFELMAFNPERNLSTNISEVIMRPVDLSFLVKHLFITYQHSLSQEHFDYLSRVKILSESTGSLFDRPAGRIKGNIISDDPSDQPLGFFGAVLADTVYNVIYPNEIDYWFEDGCLYVPGKTRNDYERFCIDCRSFSGNSTKDKPYYWDLIN
;
A
#
# COMPACT_ATOMS: atom_id res chain seq x y z
N MET A 1 -74.65 27.75 -22.66
CA MET A 1 -73.89 27.65 -21.40
C MET A 1 -72.95 26.44 -21.45
N LYS A 2 -71.65 26.71 -21.58
CA LYS A 2 -70.48 25.96 -21.05
C LYS A 2 -70.56 24.43 -21.15
N ASN A 3 -70.07 23.79 -22.22
CA ASN A 3 -68.63 23.51 -22.45
C ASN A 3 -67.83 23.16 -21.17
N ARG A 4 -68.38 22.32 -20.29
CA ARG A 4 -67.68 21.87 -19.06
C ARG A 4 -67.61 20.35 -18.85
N ILE A 5 -68.01 19.53 -19.83
CA ILE A 5 -68.01 18.06 -19.70
C ILE A 5 -66.93 17.39 -20.58
N PHE A 6 -65.98 18.16 -21.13
CA PHE A 6 -64.89 17.61 -21.97
C PHE A 6 -63.48 17.81 -21.39
N ILE A 7 -63.37 18.20 -20.12
CA ILE A 7 -62.08 18.40 -19.41
C ILE A 7 -61.83 17.31 -18.35
N LEU A 8 -62.77 16.36 -18.17
CA LEU A 8 -62.65 15.30 -17.15
C LEU A 8 -62.24 13.92 -17.73
N LEU A 9 -61.95 13.83 -19.03
CA LEU A 9 -61.62 12.57 -19.71
C LEU A 9 -60.26 12.60 -20.45
N ILE A 10 -59.46 13.65 -20.25
CA ILE A 10 -58.08 13.79 -20.75
C ILE A 10 -57.05 13.72 -19.60
N GLY A 11 -57.51 13.58 -18.34
CA GLY A 11 -56.67 13.49 -17.15
C GLY A 11 -56.38 12.07 -16.63
N ALA A 12 -56.73 11.02 -17.38
CA ALA A 12 -56.65 9.63 -16.93
C ALA A 12 -55.82 8.71 -17.83
N ALA A 13 -55.02 9.26 -18.75
CA ALA A 13 -54.20 8.50 -19.71
C ALA A 13 -52.69 8.56 -19.44
N PHE A 14 -52.25 8.93 -18.22
CA PHE A 14 -50.83 9.07 -17.87
C PHE A 14 -50.27 8.00 -16.93
N PHE A 15 -50.98 6.90 -16.67
CA PHE A 15 -50.52 5.83 -15.77
C PHE A 15 -50.35 4.47 -16.45
N LEU A 16 -49.84 4.46 -17.69
CA LEU A 16 -49.27 3.26 -18.31
C LEU A 16 -47.79 3.47 -18.60
N GLY A 17 -47.06 4.02 -17.62
CA GLY A 17 -45.61 3.87 -17.57
C GLY A 17 -45.30 2.48 -17.03
N CYS A 18 -45.20 1.49 -17.91
CA CYS A 18 -44.41 0.30 -17.57
C CYS A 18 -42.97 0.78 -17.46
N GLU A 19 -42.51 0.98 -16.24
CA GLU A 19 -41.08 1.03 -15.95
C GLU A 19 -40.53 -0.34 -16.32
N GLU A 20 -39.88 -0.42 -17.48
CA GLU A 20 -39.16 -1.61 -17.90
C GLU A 20 -38.08 -1.84 -16.84
N ARG A 21 -38.26 -2.86 -16.00
CA ARG A 21 -37.22 -3.25 -15.05
C ARG A 21 -36.02 -3.69 -15.88
N TYR A 22 -34.96 -2.89 -15.83
CA TYR A 22 -33.66 -3.31 -16.31
C TYR A 22 -33.22 -4.49 -15.45
N PHE A 23 -33.35 -5.71 -15.98
CA PHE A 23 -32.73 -6.87 -15.38
C PHE A 23 -31.24 -6.75 -15.66
N ILE A 24 -30.48 -6.29 -14.66
CA ILE A 24 -29.04 -6.54 -14.63
C ILE A 24 -28.91 -8.06 -14.54
N ASP A 25 -28.47 -8.68 -15.63
CA ASP A 25 -28.09 -10.09 -15.60
C ASP A 25 -26.82 -10.22 -14.75
N LEU A 26 -26.98 -10.48 -13.46
CA LEU A 26 -25.88 -10.68 -12.51
C LEU A 26 -25.19 -12.04 -12.70
N ASN A 27 -25.57 -12.83 -13.71
CA ASN A 27 -25.05 -14.19 -13.91
C ASN A 27 -23.66 -14.26 -14.57
N GLN A 28 -22.76 -13.32 -14.29
CA GLN A 28 -21.33 -13.45 -14.60
C GLN A 28 -20.38 -13.01 -13.47
N VAL A 29 -20.87 -12.81 -12.24
CA VAL A 29 -20.03 -12.25 -11.16
C VAL A 29 -19.20 -13.30 -10.40
N ASN A 30 -19.36 -14.60 -10.64
CA ASN A 30 -18.52 -15.64 -10.03
C ASN A 30 -17.66 -16.36 -11.06
N THR A 31 -16.63 -15.68 -11.57
CA THR A 31 -15.48 -16.40 -12.12
C THR A 31 -14.35 -16.24 -11.11
N GLU A 32 -13.92 -17.36 -10.52
CA GLU A 32 -12.70 -17.40 -9.72
C GLU A 32 -11.54 -16.97 -10.63
N GLN A 33 -10.97 -15.79 -10.39
CA GLN A 33 -9.91 -15.22 -11.20
C GLN A 33 -8.57 -15.43 -10.52
N LEU A 34 -7.58 -15.86 -11.29
CA LEU A 34 -6.21 -15.88 -10.82
C LEU A 34 -5.68 -14.44 -10.73
N VAL A 35 -5.03 -14.12 -9.63
CA VAL A 35 -4.38 -12.83 -9.36
C VAL A 35 -2.88 -13.08 -9.24
N ILE A 36 -2.09 -12.49 -10.14
CA ILE A 36 -0.63 -12.56 -10.11
C ILE A 36 -0.08 -11.15 -9.97
N ASN A 37 0.62 -10.89 -8.86
CA ASN A 37 1.28 -9.61 -8.60
C ASN A 37 2.75 -9.83 -8.27
N GLY A 38 3.61 -8.92 -8.70
CA GLY A 38 5.01 -8.95 -8.30
C GLY A 38 5.74 -7.71 -8.77
N VAL A 39 6.85 -7.41 -8.10
CA VAL A 39 7.75 -6.33 -8.50
C VAL A 39 9.18 -6.82 -8.43
N ILE A 40 9.96 -6.47 -9.44
CA ILE A 40 11.42 -6.55 -9.41
C ILE A 40 11.99 -5.14 -9.33
N ASP A 41 12.96 -4.95 -8.43
CA ASP A 41 13.74 -3.73 -8.31
C ASP A 41 15.23 -4.04 -8.47
N GLN A 42 16.09 -3.03 -8.38
CA GLN A 42 17.54 -3.18 -8.52
C GLN A 42 18.25 -3.73 -7.27
N SER A 43 17.52 -4.20 -6.25
CA SER A 43 18.11 -4.91 -5.12
C SER A 43 18.63 -6.29 -5.57
N SER A 44 19.47 -6.91 -4.75
CA SER A 44 19.99 -8.28 -4.98
C SER A 44 18.96 -9.40 -4.73
N GLY A 45 17.69 -9.06 -4.48
CA GLY A 45 16.67 -10.02 -4.08
C GLY A 45 16.74 -10.44 -2.60
N PRO A 46 15.92 -11.41 -2.19
CA PRO A 46 14.95 -12.12 -3.02
C PRO A 46 13.79 -11.22 -3.46
N TYR A 47 13.28 -11.45 -4.68
CA TYR A 47 12.07 -10.82 -5.19
C TYR A 47 10.85 -11.67 -4.86
N TYR A 48 9.67 -11.07 -4.77
CA TYR A 48 8.46 -11.79 -4.39
C TYR A 48 7.36 -11.66 -5.44
N VAL A 49 6.73 -12.79 -5.75
CA VAL A 49 5.54 -12.89 -6.60
C VAL A 49 4.40 -13.48 -5.76
N SER A 50 3.25 -12.83 -5.75
CA SER A 50 2.02 -13.36 -5.15
C SER A 50 1.14 -14.00 -6.22
N VAL A 51 0.69 -15.23 -5.97
CA VAL A 51 -0.23 -15.99 -6.82
C VAL A 51 -1.41 -16.46 -5.96
N GLN A 52 -2.58 -15.88 -6.22
CA GLN A 52 -3.80 -16.12 -5.45
C GLN A 52 -5.02 -16.25 -6.37
N ARG A 53 -6.14 -16.74 -5.83
CA ARG A 53 -7.40 -16.93 -6.57
C ARG A 53 -8.54 -16.21 -5.87
N THR A 54 -9.30 -15.39 -6.59
CA THR A 54 -10.51 -14.78 -6.04
C THR A 54 -11.58 -15.85 -5.85
N ILE A 55 -12.30 -15.81 -4.75
CA ILE A 55 -13.39 -16.77 -4.42
C ILE A 55 -14.75 -16.10 -4.22
N GLY A 56 -14.82 -14.78 -4.44
CA GLY A 56 -16.04 -13.98 -4.36
C GLY A 56 -15.78 -12.54 -3.93
N PRO A 57 -16.81 -11.69 -3.93
CA PRO A 57 -16.73 -10.34 -3.38
C PRO A 57 -16.49 -10.41 -1.86
N GLU A 58 -15.64 -9.51 -1.35
CA GLU A 58 -15.34 -9.34 0.09
C GLU A 58 -14.70 -10.54 0.80
N VAL A 59 -14.34 -11.60 0.07
CA VAL A 59 -13.58 -12.72 0.61
C VAL A 59 -12.11 -12.54 0.25
N PHE A 60 -11.22 -12.78 1.23
CA PHE A 60 -9.79 -12.78 0.96
C PHE A 60 -9.46 -13.82 -0.13
N PRO A 61 -8.59 -13.46 -1.10
CA PRO A 61 -8.13 -14.41 -2.10
C PRO A 61 -7.53 -15.66 -1.45
N GLN A 62 -7.77 -16.81 -2.08
CA GLN A 62 -7.20 -18.08 -1.67
C GLN A 62 -5.79 -18.24 -2.26
N ASP A 63 -4.85 -18.72 -1.45
CA ASP A 63 -3.48 -18.95 -1.89
C ASP A 63 -3.38 -20.10 -2.89
N VAL A 64 -2.54 -19.92 -3.90
CA VAL A 64 -2.14 -20.98 -4.84
C VAL A 64 -0.72 -21.41 -4.48
N SER A 65 -0.56 -22.65 -4.03
CA SER A 65 0.71 -23.19 -3.53
C SER A 65 1.42 -24.15 -4.48
N ASP A 66 0.76 -24.54 -5.56
CA ASP A 66 1.21 -25.50 -6.57
C ASP A 66 1.53 -24.84 -7.92
N ALA A 67 1.88 -23.55 -7.93
CA ALA A 67 2.28 -22.84 -9.13
C ALA A 67 3.78 -23.02 -9.42
N GLU A 68 4.13 -23.17 -10.69
CA GLU A 68 5.52 -23.02 -11.14
C GLU A 68 5.72 -21.58 -11.60
N VAL A 69 6.53 -20.82 -10.85
CA VAL A 69 6.79 -19.39 -11.14
C VAL A 69 8.22 -19.24 -11.63
N ILE A 70 8.37 -18.63 -12.80
CA ILE A 70 9.67 -18.35 -13.44
C ILE A 70 9.74 -16.85 -13.74
N LEU A 71 10.79 -16.20 -13.23
CA LEU A 71 11.16 -14.83 -13.54
C LEU A 71 12.16 -14.83 -14.70
N LEU A 72 11.95 -13.96 -15.70
CA LEU A 72 12.80 -13.86 -16.88
C LEU A 72 13.24 -12.42 -17.15
N ASP A 73 14.46 -12.23 -17.62
CA ASP A 73 14.93 -10.97 -18.19
C ASP A 73 14.88 -10.96 -19.73
N GLU A 74 15.05 -9.79 -20.35
CA GLU A 74 15.06 -9.64 -21.81
C GLU A 74 16.28 -10.29 -22.49
N ARG A 75 17.30 -10.71 -21.72
CA ARG A 75 18.51 -11.39 -22.20
C ARG A 75 18.34 -12.91 -22.24
N GLY A 76 17.21 -13.42 -21.75
CA GLY A 76 16.85 -14.84 -21.73
C GLY A 76 17.33 -15.59 -20.49
N HIS A 77 17.86 -14.91 -19.46
CA HIS A 77 18.08 -15.54 -18.17
C HIS A 77 16.73 -15.85 -17.52
N ALA A 78 16.67 -16.97 -16.81
CA ALA A 78 15.48 -17.45 -16.13
C ALA A 78 15.83 -17.88 -14.72
N GLU A 79 14.92 -17.60 -13.79
CA GLU A 79 15.04 -17.96 -12.38
C GLU A 79 13.74 -18.55 -11.88
N TYR A 80 13.85 -19.71 -11.23
CA TYR A 80 12.72 -20.36 -10.55
C TYR A 80 12.50 -19.73 -9.18
N CYS A 81 11.23 -19.55 -8.82
CA CYS A 81 10.84 -18.98 -7.53
C CYS A 81 10.20 -20.05 -6.65
N ASP A 82 10.60 -20.11 -5.38
CA ASP A 82 10.15 -21.12 -4.43
C ASP A 82 8.95 -20.63 -3.61
N TYR A 83 7.95 -21.48 -3.38
CA TYR A 83 6.81 -21.14 -2.52
C TYR A 83 7.26 -20.96 -1.06
N VAL A 84 6.90 -19.83 -0.45
CA VAL A 84 7.29 -19.46 0.93
C VAL A 84 6.09 -19.26 1.88
N GLY A 85 4.87 -19.54 1.42
CA GLY A 85 3.64 -19.39 2.21
C GLY A 85 2.79 -18.18 1.78
N GLU A 86 1.52 -18.16 2.19
CA GLU A 86 0.58 -17.03 1.96
C GLU A 86 0.45 -16.62 0.48
N GLY A 87 0.52 -17.60 -0.43
CA GLY A 87 0.47 -17.36 -1.87
C GLY A 87 1.74 -16.72 -2.44
N ARG A 88 2.81 -16.57 -1.65
CA ARG A 88 4.06 -15.91 -2.06
C ARG A 88 5.10 -16.91 -2.56
N TYR A 89 5.78 -16.51 -3.63
CA TYR A 89 6.90 -17.19 -4.25
C TYR A 89 8.13 -16.28 -4.19
N SER A 90 9.26 -16.80 -3.73
CA SER A 90 10.52 -16.10 -3.54
C SER A 90 11.48 -16.43 -4.68
N CYS A 91 11.81 -15.44 -5.51
CA CYS A 91 12.81 -15.54 -6.57
C CYS A 91 14.18 -15.14 -6.00
N PRO A 92 15.20 -16.02 -5.98
CA PRO A 92 16.45 -15.78 -5.25
C PRO A 92 17.30 -14.56 -5.64
N GLY A 93 17.17 -14.03 -6.85
CA GLY A 93 18.04 -12.95 -7.36
C GLY A 93 19.43 -13.42 -7.80
N ILE A 94 19.61 -14.71 -8.10
CA ILE A 94 20.90 -15.30 -8.47
C ILE A 94 21.12 -15.25 -9.99
N GLN A 95 20.12 -15.70 -10.77
CA GLN A 95 20.24 -15.76 -12.24
C GLN A 95 19.66 -14.50 -12.90
N VAL A 96 18.60 -13.94 -12.32
CA VAL A 96 17.96 -12.72 -12.79
C VAL A 96 18.11 -11.67 -11.71
N ASN A 97 18.79 -10.57 -12.04
CA ASN A 97 18.99 -9.43 -11.15
C ASN A 97 18.38 -8.20 -11.80
N GLY A 98 17.67 -7.39 -11.02
CA GLY A 98 17.09 -6.13 -11.48
C GLY A 98 18.16 -5.12 -11.86
N GLN A 99 18.00 -4.53 -13.05
CA GLN A 99 18.92 -3.56 -13.63
C GLN A 99 18.10 -2.48 -14.32
N ALA A 100 18.49 -1.23 -14.07
CA ALA A 100 17.90 -0.06 -14.69
C ALA A 100 17.93 -0.20 -16.23
N GLY A 101 16.80 0.07 -16.88
CA GLY A 101 16.66 -0.01 -18.33
C GLY A 101 16.44 -1.42 -18.89
N VAL A 102 16.43 -2.49 -18.08
CA VAL A 102 16.17 -3.87 -18.53
C VAL A 102 14.69 -4.22 -18.37
N ALA A 103 14.15 -5.04 -19.29
CA ALA A 103 12.78 -5.54 -19.19
C ALA A 103 12.69 -6.93 -18.58
N TYR A 104 11.65 -7.15 -17.77
CA TYR A 104 11.41 -8.39 -17.04
C TYR A 104 9.98 -8.87 -17.23
N HIS A 105 9.77 -10.18 -17.15
CA HIS A 105 8.44 -10.78 -17.18
C HIS A 105 8.39 -12.08 -16.38
N LEU A 106 7.17 -12.52 -16.09
CA LEU A 106 6.89 -13.79 -15.44
C LEU A 106 6.32 -14.80 -16.44
N LYS A 107 6.64 -16.07 -16.22
CA LYS A 107 5.86 -17.22 -16.64
C LYS A 107 5.37 -17.95 -15.41
N VAL A 108 4.07 -18.21 -15.35
CA VAL A 108 3.43 -18.89 -14.23
C VAL A 108 2.58 -20.03 -14.76
N GLN A 109 2.79 -21.25 -14.29
CA GLN A 109 1.93 -22.38 -14.61
C GLN A 109 1.13 -22.78 -13.37
N VAL A 110 -0.18 -22.93 -13.51
CA VAL A 110 -1.08 -23.42 -12.45
C VAL A 110 -1.90 -24.57 -13.02
N GLY A 111 -1.62 -25.80 -12.57
CA GLY A 111 -2.19 -27.00 -13.17
C GLY A 111 -1.84 -27.11 -14.68
N SER A 112 -2.86 -27.08 -15.54
CA SER A 112 -2.69 -27.14 -17.00
C SER A 112 -2.72 -25.78 -17.70
N ARG A 113 -2.88 -24.68 -16.96
CA ARG A 113 -3.00 -23.32 -17.52
C ARG A 113 -1.68 -22.57 -17.39
N ASN A 114 -1.32 -21.83 -18.43
CA ASN A 114 -0.13 -20.99 -18.44
C ASN A 114 -0.50 -19.52 -18.47
N TYR A 115 0.21 -18.74 -17.66
CA TYR A 115 0.09 -17.30 -17.57
C TYR A 115 1.44 -16.67 -17.88
N THR A 116 1.43 -15.56 -18.62
CA THR A 116 2.64 -14.81 -18.95
C THR A 116 2.37 -13.32 -18.74
N SER A 117 3.28 -12.62 -18.08
CA SER A 117 3.19 -11.16 -18.03
C SER A 117 3.77 -10.54 -19.30
N ILE A 118 3.20 -9.42 -19.76
CA ILE A 118 3.87 -8.59 -20.77
C ILE A 118 5.16 -8.04 -20.14
N PRO A 119 6.30 -8.06 -20.85
CA PRO A 119 7.54 -7.50 -20.34
C PRO A 119 7.40 -6.03 -19.92
N ASP A 120 7.82 -5.73 -18.70
CA ASP A 120 7.86 -4.37 -18.16
C ASP A 120 9.32 -3.91 -18.01
N ARG A 121 9.63 -2.71 -18.52
CA ARG A 121 10.99 -2.18 -18.53
C ARG A 121 11.24 -1.31 -17.31
N MET A 122 12.25 -1.68 -16.51
CA MET A 122 12.68 -0.89 -15.38
C MET A 122 13.12 0.50 -15.85
N PRO A 123 12.59 1.59 -15.29
CA PRO A 123 13.06 2.93 -15.64
C PRO A 123 14.55 3.09 -15.41
N ALA A 124 15.21 3.85 -16.29
CA ALA A 124 16.63 4.15 -16.16
C ALA A 124 16.90 5.39 -15.30
N ILE A 125 15.85 6.13 -14.94
CA ILE A 125 15.97 7.43 -14.29
C ILE A 125 14.92 7.55 -13.19
N THR A 126 15.32 8.20 -12.10
CA THR A 126 14.49 8.50 -10.94
C THR A 126 14.59 9.98 -10.58
N ALA A 127 13.85 10.38 -9.56
CA ALA A 127 13.83 11.74 -9.03
C ALA A 127 14.55 11.81 -7.68
N SER A 128 14.91 13.01 -7.25
CA SER A 128 15.39 13.25 -5.89
C SER A 128 14.21 13.66 -5.02
N SER A 129 13.90 12.89 -3.98
CA SER A 129 12.90 13.27 -2.98
C SER A 129 13.57 13.69 -1.68
N VAL A 130 12.94 14.63 -0.97
CA VAL A 130 13.26 15.02 0.39
C VAL A 130 11.97 14.98 1.21
N LEU A 131 12.06 14.37 2.38
CA LEU A 131 10.95 14.25 3.32
C LEU A 131 11.27 15.12 4.55
N ASP A 132 10.57 16.24 4.66
CA ASP A 132 10.73 17.21 5.75
C ASP A 132 9.52 17.14 6.68
N TRP A 133 9.70 17.50 7.96
CA TRP A 133 8.60 17.52 8.92
C TRP A 133 8.57 18.78 9.75
N GLU A 134 7.39 19.04 10.30
CA GLU A 134 7.12 20.09 11.28
C GLU A 134 6.13 19.58 12.34
N GLU A 135 6.15 20.20 13.52
CA GLU A 135 5.11 19.99 14.53
C GLU A 135 3.86 20.80 14.19
N ASP A 136 2.70 20.18 14.34
CA ASP A 136 1.39 20.81 14.11
C ASP A 136 0.33 20.19 15.05
N GLN A 137 -0.94 20.50 14.79
CA GLN A 137 -2.09 19.99 15.53
C GLN A 137 -3.16 19.44 14.57
N ILE A 138 -3.50 18.16 14.72
CA ILE A 138 -4.66 17.57 14.03
C ILE A 138 -5.93 17.94 14.79
N LYS A 139 -6.88 18.58 14.11
CA LYS A 139 -8.22 18.86 14.64
C LYS A 139 -9.20 17.77 14.24
N ALA A 140 -9.83 17.14 15.23
CA ALA A 140 -10.91 16.19 15.03
C ALA A 140 -12.16 16.62 15.80
N THR A 141 -13.32 16.56 15.15
CA THR A 141 -14.60 16.84 15.80
C THR A 141 -15.14 15.57 16.44
N SER A 142 -15.33 15.60 17.76
CA SER A 142 -15.94 14.49 18.52
C SER A 142 -17.40 14.25 18.12
N ALA A 143 -17.96 13.09 18.51
CA ALA A 143 -19.37 12.77 18.31
C ALA A 143 -20.33 13.79 18.97
N ALA A 144 -19.85 14.57 19.94
CA ALA A 144 -20.60 15.65 20.59
C ALA A 144 -20.47 17.00 19.87
N GLY A 145 -19.80 17.08 18.71
CA GLY A 145 -19.59 18.32 17.96
C GLY A 145 -18.49 19.22 18.53
N VAL A 146 -17.67 18.71 19.45
CA VAL A 146 -16.55 19.47 20.05
C VAL A 146 -15.27 19.17 19.30
N ASP A 147 -14.58 20.20 18.84
CA ASP A 147 -13.25 20.08 18.23
C ASP A 147 -12.20 19.76 19.30
N ILE A 148 -11.45 18.68 19.06
CA ILE A 148 -10.33 18.21 19.87
C ILE A 148 -9.08 18.34 19.00
N SER A 149 -8.05 18.98 19.53
CA SER A 149 -6.75 19.10 18.86
C SER A 149 -5.77 18.10 19.47
N TYR A 150 -5.03 17.40 18.62
CA TYR A 150 -3.98 16.46 19.01
C TYR A 150 -2.65 16.94 18.43
N PRO A 151 -1.55 16.93 19.22
CA PRO A 151 -0.24 17.23 18.66
C PRO A 151 0.12 16.21 17.60
N SER A 152 0.76 16.67 16.53
CA SER A 152 1.17 15.83 15.41
C SER A 152 2.53 16.24 14.86
N VAL A 153 3.21 15.29 14.25
CA VAL A 153 4.29 15.56 13.29
C VAL A 153 3.73 15.39 11.88
N ASN A 154 3.85 16.43 11.08
CA ASN A 154 3.33 16.47 9.71
C ASN A 154 4.50 16.50 8.74
N PHE A 155 4.48 15.62 7.74
CA PHE A 155 5.53 15.54 6.74
C PHE A 155 5.08 16.12 5.41
N ASN A 156 6.01 16.84 4.77
CA ASN A 156 5.90 17.37 3.43
C ASN A 156 6.92 16.65 2.53
N LEU A 157 6.50 16.24 1.34
CA LEU A 157 7.35 15.58 0.36
C LEU A 157 7.72 16.57 -0.76
N ASN A 158 9.00 16.92 -0.81
CA ASN A 158 9.58 17.69 -1.90
C ASN A 158 10.21 16.74 -2.91
N THR A 159 9.87 16.83 -4.18
CA THR A 159 10.53 16.02 -5.22
C THR A 159 10.97 16.88 -6.39
N GLU A 160 12.19 16.63 -6.86
CA GLU A 160 12.77 17.23 -8.06
C GLU A 160 13.20 16.15 -9.04
N VAL A 161 12.69 16.24 -10.26
CA VAL A 161 13.05 15.38 -11.38
C VAL A 161 14.18 16.06 -12.16
N PRO A 162 15.25 15.33 -12.50
CA PRO A 162 16.28 15.87 -13.38
C PRO A 162 15.64 16.36 -14.70
N SER A 163 16.16 17.44 -15.28
CA SER A 163 15.67 17.96 -16.56
C SER A 163 16.00 16.96 -17.68
N LEU A 164 14.97 16.26 -18.16
CA LEU A 164 15.07 15.19 -19.15
C LEU A 164 14.23 15.48 -20.40
N ASN A 165 14.37 14.64 -21.42
CA ASN A 165 13.52 14.68 -22.63
C ASN A 165 12.38 13.64 -22.59
N GLN A 166 12.07 13.08 -21.42
CA GLN A 166 11.05 12.05 -21.25
C GLN A 166 10.26 12.26 -19.97
N SER A 167 9.01 11.79 -19.96
CA SER A 167 8.17 11.80 -18.76
C SER A 167 8.70 10.82 -17.71
N VAL A 168 8.49 11.15 -16.44
CA VAL A 168 8.84 10.31 -15.29
C VAL A 168 7.58 10.02 -14.48
N PHE A 169 7.39 8.77 -14.11
CA PHE A 169 6.22 8.31 -13.35
C PHE A 169 6.68 7.79 -12.00
N LEU A 170 6.18 8.39 -10.93
CA LEU A 170 6.61 8.09 -9.56
C LEU A 170 5.45 7.57 -8.72
N LEU A 171 5.79 6.63 -7.85
CA LEU A 171 4.98 6.10 -6.77
C LEU A 171 5.73 6.32 -5.45
N TRP A 172 5.05 6.83 -4.44
CA TRP A 172 5.59 6.88 -3.08
C TRP A 172 4.73 6.08 -2.11
N ILE A 173 5.40 5.26 -1.31
CA ILE A 173 4.81 4.49 -0.22
C ILE A 173 5.51 4.90 1.07
N PHE A 174 4.73 5.22 2.10
CA PHE A 174 5.27 5.70 3.36
C PHE A 174 5.07 4.64 4.44
N ASN A 175 6.13 4.33 5.16
CA ASN A 175 6.12 3.46 6.33
C ASN A 175 6.65 4.20 7.55
N GLU A 176 6.17 3.82 8.73
CA GLU A 176 6.81 4.16 9.99
C GLU A 176 7.35 2.90 10.66
N THR A 177 8.42 3.04 11.42
CA THR A 177 8.97 2.01 12.30
C THR A 177 9.39 2.61 13.62
N PHE A 178 8.91 2.05 14.73
CA PHE A 178 9.27 2.49 16.07
C PHE A 178 9.48 1.28 17.00
N GLN A 179 10.14 1.51 18.12
CA GLN A 179 10.36 0.50 19.14
C GLN A 179 9.31 0.62 20.26
N ILE A 180 8.91 -0.51 20.84
CA ILE A 180 8.12 -0.56 22.08
C ILE A 180 8.94 -1.29 23.13
N ARG A 181 9.05 -0.71 24.33
CA ARG A 181 9.81 -1.27 25.45
C ARG A 181 8.86 -1.88 26.46
N GLU A 182 9.23 -3.06 26.94
CA GLU A 182 8.57 -3.65 28.10
C GLU A 182 9.09 -2.99 29.38
N THR A 183 8.31 -3.10 30.45
CA THR A 183 8.72 -2.69 31.78
C THR A 183 9.88 -3.56 32.26
N ASP A 184 10.99 -2.89 32.61
CA ASP A 184 12.12 -3.50 33.30
C ASP A 184 11.76 -3.77 34.77
N PHE A 185 11.12 -4.91 35.02
CA PHE A 185 10.76 -5.32 36.37
C PHE A 185 12.01 -5.77 37.14
N PRO A 186 12.16 -5.39 38.43
CA PRO A 186 13.30 -5.83 39.23
C PRO A 186 13.44 -7.35 39.25
N ASP A 187 14.56 -7.83 38.74
CA ASP A 187 14.93 -9.24 38.74
C ASP A 187 16.36 -9.43 39.30
N PRO A 188 16.71 -10.65 39.77
CA PRO A 188 18.02 -10.91 40.39
C PRO A 188 19.22 -10.75 39.45
N PHE A 189 19.00 -10.73 38.14
CA PHE A 189 20.04 -10.72 37.11
C PHE A 189 20.15 -9.38 36.38
N GLY A 190 19.21 -8.44 36.58
CA GLY A 190 19.20 -7.13 35.93
C GLY A 190 19.02 -7.23 34.42
N VAL A 191 18.16 -8.14 33.97
CA VAL A 191 17.94 -8.41 32.55
C VAL A 191 16.93 -7.41 32.02
N ILE A 192 17.43 -6.45 31.24
CA ILE A 192 16.58 -5.51 30.51
C ILE A 192 15.86 -6.27 29.39
N PRO A 193 14.51 -6.27 29.36
CA PRO A 193 13.77 -6.92 28.29
C PRO A 193 14.10 -6.30 26.92
N PRO A 194 14.32 -7.12 25.88
CA PRO A 194 14.56 -6.59 24.54
C PRO A 194 13.30 -5.90 24.01
N PRO A 195 13.42 -4.79 23.25
CA PRO A 195 12.26 -4.12 22.68
C PRO A 195 11.58 -4.97 21.60
N CYS A 196 10.36 -4.60 21.27
CA CYS A 196 9.71 -5.00 20.02
C CYS A 196 9.79 -3.87 19.00
N TYR A 197 9.61 -4.22 17.74
CA TYR A 197 9.57 -3.32 16.60
C TYR A 197 8.20 -3.42 15.94
N VAL A 198 7.65 -2.26 15.59
CA VAL A 198 6.38 -2.15 14.87
C VAL A 198 6.67 -1.42 13.58
N THR A 199 6.43 -2.08 12.44
CA THR A 199 6.50 -1.45 11.12
C THR A 199 5.11 -1.47 10.49
N LYS A 200 4.62 -0.31 10.06
CA LYS A 200 3.31 -0.21 9.40
C LYS A 200 3.31 0.88 8.33
N ASN A 201 2.39 0.75 7.37
CA ASN A 201 2.12 1.80 6.41
C ASN A 201 1.58 3.03 7.16
N VAL A 202 2.06 4.19 6.75
CA VAL A 202 1.64 5.50 7.25
C VAL A 202 1.31 6.38 6.05
N GLY A 203 0.71 7.54 6.28
CA GLY A 203 0.38 8.50 5.24
C GLY A 203 -1.11 8.75 5.10
N ARG A 204 -1.46 9.90 4.51
CA ARG A 204 -2.85 10.30 4.27
C ARG A 204 -3.55 9.34 3.32
N ASN A 205 -2.84 8.94 2.27
CA ASN A 205 -3.27 7.96 1.27
C ASN A 205 -2.41 6.70 1.40
N LYS A 206 -2.92 5.56 0.92
CA LYS A 206 -2.14 4.29 0.91
C LYS A 206 -0.84 4.43 0.11
N PHE A 207 -0.86 5.26 -0.93
CA PHE A 207 0.29 5.61 -1.74
C PHE A 207 0.02 6.89 -2.54
N GLU A 208 1.08 7.59 -2.94
CA GLU A 208 1.00 8.73 -3.86
C GLU A 208 1.50 8.38 -5.24
N LEU A 209 0.85 8.93 -6.28
CA LEU A 209 1.22 8.75 -7.67
C LEU A 209 1.32 10.12 -8.35
N MET A 210 2.40 10.36 -9.09
CA MET A 210 2.52 11.55 -9.91
C MET A 210 3.30 11.29 -11.20
N ALA A 211 2.84 11.91 -12.28
CA ALA A 211 3.55 11.97 -13.55
C ALA A 211 4.19 13.35 -13.73
N PHE A 212 5.45 13.36 -14.13
CA PHE A 212 6.23 14.56 -14.42
C PHE A 212 6.47 14.60 -15.92
N ASN A 213 6.21 15.78 -16.52
CA ASN A 213 6.45 16.02 -17.93
C ASN A 213 7.55 17.09 -18.05
N PRO A 214 8.57 16.85 -18.88
CA PRO A 214 9.72 17.75 -19.00
C PRO A 214 9.38 19.19 -19.40
N GLU A 215 8.21 19.43 -20.00
CA GLU A 215 7.79 20.78 -20.43
C GLU A 215 7.02 21.58 -19.36
N ARG A 216 6.58 20.93 -18.26
CA ARG A 216 5.61 21.54 -17.34
C ARG A 216 6.04 21.48 -15.88
N ASN A 217 6.32 20.27 -15.39
CA ASN A 217 6.48 20.01 -13.98
C ASN A 217 7.74 19.18 -13.80
N LEU A 218 8.80 19.81 -13.31
CA LEU A 218 10.05 19.15 -12.91
C LEU A 218 10.18 19.06 -11.39
N SER A 219 9.29 19.69 -10.64
CA SER A 219 9.27 19.59 -9.18
C SER A 219 7.83 19.57 -8.65
N THR A 220 7.67 19.05 -7.45
CA THR A 220 6.41 19.08 -6.70
C THR A 220 6.69 19.19 -5.20
N ASN A 221 5.77 19.83 -4.49
CA ASN A 221 5.66 19.74 -3.04
C ASN A 221 4.28 19.17 -2.74
N ILE A 222 4.26 18.00 -2.10
CA ILE A 222 3.04 17.38 -1.60
C ILE A 222 3.01 17.60 -0.09
N SER A 223 2.14 18.49 0.36
CA SER A 223 2.03 18.81 1.77
C SER A 223 1.24 17.74 2.53
N GLU A 224 1.58 17.55 3.81
CA GLU A 224 0.87 16.67 4.74
C GLU A 224 0.70 15.22 4.22
N VAL A 225 1.72 14.70 3.51
CA VAL A 225 1.74 13.31 3.03
C VAL A 225 1.62 12.32 4.18
N ILE A 226 2.14 12.69 5.36
CA ILE A 226 1.98 11.99 6.62
C ILE A 226 1.49 13.00 7.65
N MET A 227 0.42 12.68 8.36
CA MET A 227 -0.03 13.41 9.54
C MET A 227 -0.08 12.40 10.69
N ARG A 228 0.93 12.42 11.56
CA ARG A 228 1.11 11.41 12.59
C ARG A 228 0.90 12.06 13.96
N PRO A 229 -0.21 11.77 14.68
CA PRO A 229 -0.37 12.23 16.05
C PRO A 229 0.82 11.78 16.89
N VAL A 230 1.31 12.65 17.78
CA VAL A 230 2.36 12.30 18.72
C VAL A 230 1.75 11.45 19.84
N ASP A 231 2.32 10.28 20.09
CA ASP A 231 1.91 9.35 21.13
C ASP A 231 3.14 8.66 21.76
N LEU A 232 2.91 7.61 22.56
CA LEU A 232 3.96 6.88 23.26
C LEU A 232 5.06 6.31 22.33
N SER A 233 4.81 6.13 21.02
CA SER A 233 5.84 5.68 20.08
C SER A 233 7.00 6.66 19.93
N PHE A 234 6.78 7.94 20.26
CA PHE A 234 7.78 9.00 20.18
C PHE A 234 8.63 9.14 21.45
N LEU A 235 8.40 8.33 22.49
CA LEU A 235 9.27 8.25 23.68
C LEU A 235 10.65 7.67 23.37
N VAL A 236 10.85 7.19 22.15
CA VAL A 236 12.03 6.50 21.65
C VAL A 236 12.22 6.86 20.18
N LYS A 237 13.33 6.41 19.59
CA LYS A 237 13.60 6.54 18.14
C LYS A 237 12.38 6.12 17.31
N HIS A 238 11.93 7.01 16.43
CA HIS A 238 10.83 6.78 15.50
C HIS A 238 11.33 7.08 14.07
N LEU A 239 11.28 6.08 13.21
CA LEU A 239 11.76 6.14 11.83
C LEU A 239 10.58 6.27 10.87
N PHE A 240 10.65 7.21 9.94
CA PHE A 240 9.75 7.34 8.79
C PHE A 240 10.53 7.03 7.52
N ILE A 241 10.00 6.14 6.69
CA ILE A 241 10.65 5.67 5.47
C ILE A 241 9.70 5.91 4.30
N THR A 242 10.18 6.60 3.28
CA THR A 242 9.50 6.78 2.00
C THR A 242 10.20 5.92 0.95
N TYR A 243 9.50 4.92 0.44
CA TYR A 243 9.92 4.17 -0.73
C TYR A 243 9.42 4.89 -1.98
N GLN A 244 10.34 5.42 -2.77
CA GLN A 244 10.05 6.02 -4.07
C GLN A 244 10.30 4.97 -5.15
N HIS A 245 9.32 4.69 -5.99
CA HIS A 245 9.47 3.83 -7.15
C HIS A 245 9.28 4.65 -8.42
N SER A 246 10.26 4.60 -9.33
CA SER A 246 10.05 5.01 -10.71
C SER A 246 9.44 3.86 -11.49
N LEU A 247 8.38 4.17 -12.23
CA LEU A 247 7.54 3.20 -12.94
C LEU A 247 7.64 3.37 -14.45
N SER A 248 7.35 2.30 -15.19
CA SER A 248 6.93 2.41 -16.58
C SER A 248 5.57 3.14 -16.68
N GLN A 249 5.25 3.63 -17.87
CA GLN A 249 3.96 4.27 -18.10
C GLN A 249 2.81 3.28 -17.90
N GLU A 250 2.98 2.04 -18.37
CA GLU A 250 1.98 0.98 -18.27
C GLU A 250 1.68 0.62 -16.81
N HIS A 251 2.73 0.54 -15.97
CA HIS A 251 2.57 0.29 -14.55
C HIS A 251 1.91 1.48 -13.85
N PHE A 252 2.28 2.72 -14.18
CA PHE A 252 1.63 3.92 -13.66
C PHE A 252 0.13 3.98 -14.02
N ASP A 253 -0.22 3.65 -15.27
CA ASP A 253 -1.61 3.62 -15.74
C ASP A 253 -2.43 2.52 -15.07
N TYR A 254 -1.81 1.39 -14.73
CA TYR A 254 -2.42 0.33 -13.94
C TYR A 254 -2.71 0.83 -12.52
N LEU A 255 -1.70 1.35 -11.81
CA LEU A 255 -1.86 1.83 -10.43
C LEU A 255 -2.80 3.04 -10.32
N SER A 256 -2.85 3.90 -11.32
CA SER A 256 -3.80 5.01 -11.37
C SER A 256 -5.24 4.51 -11.38
N ARG A 257 -5.52 3.42 -12.10
CA ARG A 257 -6.84 2.76 -12.07
C ARG A 257 -7.11 2.07 -10.74
N VAL A 258 -6.10 1.44 -10.14
CA VAL A 258 -6.22 0.84 -8.79
C VAL A 258 -6.53 1.90 -7.74
N LYS A 259 -5.87 3.07 -7.79
CA LYS A 259 -6.08 4.19 -6.85
C LYS A 259 -7.53 4.66 -6.88
N ILE A 260 -8.08 4.89 -8.08
CA ILE A 260 -9.48 5.30 -8.27
C ILE A 260 -10.46 4.29 -7.62
N LEU A 261 -10.18 2.98 -7.70
CA LEU A 261 -11.05 1.98 -7.08
C LEU A 261 -10.91 1.90 -5.57
N SER A 262 -9.68 2.06 -5.04
CA SER A 262 -9.47 2.01 -3.59
C SER A 262 -10.00 3.25 -2.87
N GLU A 263 -10.16 4.38 -3.56
CA GLU A 263 -10.66 5.64 -3.01
C GLU A 263 -12.14 5.87 -3.30
N SER A 264 -12.77 4.98 -4.09
CA SER A 264 -14.20 4.99 -4.34
C SER A 264 -14.98 4.70 -3.05
N THR A 265 -15.96 5.54 -2.75
CA THR A 265 -16.76 5.42 -1.51
C THR A 265 -17.98 4.51 -1.68
N GLY A 266 -18.21 4.00 -2.90
CA GLY A 266 -19.39 3.21 -3.26
C GLY A 266 -20.65 4.07 -3.41
N SER A 267 -20.51 5.36 -3.67
CA SER A 267 -21.61 6.29 -3.91
C SER A 267 -22.33 5.95 -5.22
N LEU A 268 -23.64 6.22 -5.29
CA LEU A 268 -24.44 6.07 -6.52
C LEU A 268 -23.92 6.94 -7.68
N PHE A 269 -23.12 7.96 -7.36
CA PHE A 269 -22.49 8.85 -8.34
C PHE A 269 -21.05 8.46 -8.68
N ASP A 270 -20.51 7.41 -8.04
CA ASP A 270 -19.20 6.89 -8.42
C ASP A 270 -19.30 6.30 -9.83
N ARG A 271 -18.30 6.59 -10.67
CA ARG A 271 -18.29 6.02 -12.02
C ARG A 271 -18.26 4.50 -11.89
N PRO A 272 -19.13 3.76 -12.60
CA PRO A 272 -19.07 2.30 -12.57
C PRO A 272 -17.67 1.88 -12.98
N ALA A 273 -17.00 1.18 -12.08
CA ALA A 273 -15.64 0.74 -12.25
C ALA A 273 -15.57 -0.23 -13.43
N GLY A 274 -14.89 0.18 -14.50
CA GLY A 274 -14.47 -0.76 -15.54
C GLY A 274 -13.48 -1.77 -14.96
N ARG A 275 -13.37 -2.95 -15.59
CA ARG A 275 -12.39 -3.96 -15.20
C ARG A 275 -10.96 -3.41 -15.28
N ILE A 276 -10.19 -3.49 -14.20
CA ILE A 276 -8.76 -3.15 -14.23
C ILE A 276 -8.03 -4.28 -14.96
N LYS A 277 -7.55 -3.98 -16.16
CA LYS A 277 -6.71 -4.89 -16.93
C LYS A 277 -5.25 -4.62 -16.59
N GLY A 278 -4.56 -5.61 -16.03
CA GLY A 278 -3.12 -5.57 -15.84
C GLY A 278 -2.36 -6.17 -17.02
N ASN A 279 -1.13 -6.62 -16.79
CA ASN A 279 -0.26 -7.15 -17.84
C ASN A 279 -0.16 -8.68 -17.87
N ILE A 280 -0.94 -9.40 -17.05
CA ILE A 280 -0.96 -10.87 -17.04
C ILE A 280 -1.90 -11.38 -18.13
N ILE A 281 -1.42 -12.33 -18.93
CA ILE A 281 -2.15 -12.95 -20.05
C ILE A 281 -2.23 -14.46 -19.81
N SER A 282 -3.41 -15.05 -19.98
CA SER A 282 -3.61 -16.50 -19.96
C SER A 282 -3.50 -17.08 -21.38
N ASP A 283 -3.09 -18.35 -21.50
CA ASP A 283 -3.11 -19.11 -22.74
C ASP A 283 -4.53 -19.47 -23.21
N ASP A 284 -5.52 -19.40 -22.31
CA ASP A 284 -6.94 -19.54 -22.60
C ASP A 284 -7.61 -18.15 -22.72
N PRO A 285 -8.14 -17.75 -23.90
CA PRO A 285 -8.79 -16.44 -24.08
C PRO A 285 -10.06 -16.22 -23.25
N SER A 286 -10.68 -17.30 -22.76
CA SER A 286 -11.84 -17.21 -21.86
C SER A 286 -11.42 -16.93 -20.42
N ASP A 287 -10.16 -17.17 -20.10
CA ASP A 287 -9.56 -16.92 -18.80
C ASP A 287 -9.04 -15.49 -18.70
N GLN A 288 -9.34 -14.87 -17.58
CA GLN A 288 -9.26 -13.45 -17.40
C GLN A 288 -8.52 -13.18 -16.08
N PRO A 289 -7.19 -13.39 -16.04
CA PRO A 289 -6.41 -13.13 -14.84
C PRO A 289 -6.38 -11.64 -14.50
N LEU A 290 -6.06 -11.36 -13.25
CA LEU A 290 -5.87 -10.02 -12.69
C LEU A 290 -4.43 -9.85 -12.20
N GLY A 291 -4.08 -8.62 -11.87
CA GLY A 291 -2.79 -8.26 -11.29
C GLY A 291 -1.78 -7.74 -12.30
N PHE A 292 -0.63 -7.32 -11.79
CA PHE A 292 0.43 -6.72 -12.58
C PHE A 292 1.79 -7.18 -12.07
N PHE A 293 2.67 -7.55 -12.99
CA PHE A 293 4.09 -7.71 -12.71
C PHE A 293 4.87 -6.53 -13.27
N GLY A 294 5.57 -5.79 -12.40
CA GLY A 294 6.29 -4.58 -12.78
C GLY A 294 7.78 -4.63 -12.47
N ALA A 295 8.56 -3.85 -13.21
CA ALA A 295 9.95 -3.58 -12.92
C ALA A 295 10.10 -2.11 -12.51
N VAL A 296 10.63 -1.85 -11.32
CA VAL A 296 10.71 -0.49 -10.75
C VAL A 296 12.15 -0.14 -10.43
N LEU A 297 12.49 1.14 -10.59
CA LEU A 297 13.72 1.67 -10.03
C LEU A 297 13.38 2.26 -8.67
N ALA A 298 13.87 1.64 -7.60
CA ALA A 298 13.54 2.04 -6.24
C ALA A 298 14.57 3.03 -5.68
N ASP A 299 14.10 3.98 -4.90
CA ASP A 299 14.92 4.84 -4.04
C ASP A 299 14.25 4.94 -2.67
N THR A 300 15.02 5.30 -1.65
CA THR A 300 14.52 5.36 -0.28
C THR A 300 15.00 6.63 0.41
N VAL A 301 14.04 7.40 0.90
CA VAL A 301 14.29 8.57 1.76
C VAL A 301 13.79 8.22 3.15
N TYR A 302 14.50 8.67 4.18
CA TYR A 302 14.06 8.46 5.54
C TYR A 302 14.23 9.73 6.38
N ASN A 303 13.46 9.79 7.45
CA ASN A 303 13.61 10.78 8.50
C ASN A 303 13.52 10.07 9.85
N VAL A 304 14.34 10.49 10.81
CA VAL A 304 14.35 9.96 12.17
C VAL A 304 13.91 11.07 13.10
N ILE A 305 12.98 10.77 13.99
CA ILE A 305 12.58 11.65 15.06
C ILE A 305 12.98 10.99 16.38
N TYR A 306 13.79 11.72 17.15
CA TYR A 306 14.17 11.38 18.51
C TYR A 306 13.33 12.13 19.54
N PRO A 307 13.18 11.61 20.77
CA PRO A 307 12.32 12.22 21.79
C PRO A 307 12.71 13.66 22.14
N ASN A 308 13.98 14.03 21.98
CA ASN A 308 14.48 15.37 22.27
C ASN A 308 14.26 16.38 21.14
N GLU A 309 13.68 15.96 20.02
CA GLU A 309 13.37 16.83 18.87
C GLU A 309 11.91 17.30 18.87
N ILE A 310 11.07 16.71 19.73
CA ILE A 310 9.67 17.09 19.89
C ILE A 310 9.43 17.84 21.20
N ASP A 311 8.60 18.88 21.19
CA ASP A 311 8.26 19.68 22.38
C ASP A 311 7.00 19.14 23.09
N TYR A 312 6.89 17.82 23.16
CA TYR A 312 5.77 17.12 23.81
C TYR A 312 6.27 16.13 24.84
N TRP A 313 5.69 16.22 26.04
CA TRP A 313 6.00 15.32 27.13
C TRP A 313 4.90 14.29 27.32
N PHE A 314 5.30 13.01 27.33
CA PHE A 314 4.43 11.89 27.65
C PHE A 314 4.97 11.18 28.89
N GLU A 315 4.06 10.77 29.77
CA GLU A 315 4.41 9.85 30.84
C GLU A 315 4.63 8.46 30.23
N ASP A 316 5.83 7.91 30.40
CA ASP A 316 6.10 6.54 30.00
C ASP A 316 5.43 5.56 30.98
N GLY A 317 4.23 5.10 30.59
CA GLY A 317 3.44 4.16 31.37
C GLY A 317 4.07 2.77 31.54
N CYS A 318 5.15 2.47 30.81
CA CYS A 318 5.92 1.25 30.96
C CYS A 318 7.11 1.40 31.91
N LEU A 319 7.38 2.58 32.47
CA LEU A 319 8.39 2.72 33.53
C LEU A 319 7.97 1.93 34.78
N TYR A 320 8.96 1.30 35.42
CA TYR A 320 8.72 0.56 36.66
C TYR A 320 8.33 1.52 37.80
N VAL A 321 7.22 1.21 38.48
CA VAL A 321 6.68 1.99 39.59
C VAL A 321 6.60 1.07 40.82
N PRO A 322 7.38 1.35 41.88
CA PRO A 322 7.32 0.56 43.11
C PRO A 322 5.89 0.48 43.67
N GLY A 323 5.42 -0.74 43.93
CA GLY A 323 4.08 -1.00 44.49
C GLY A 323 2.96 -1.16 43.47
N LYS A 324 3.18 -0.85 42.18
CA LYS A 324 2.24 -1.16 41.10
C LYS A 324 2.32 -2.66 40.77
N THR A 325 1.19 -3.37 40.73
CA THR A 325 1.23 -4.81 40.42
C THR A 325 1.41 -5.01 38.93
N ARG A 326 2.00 -6.16 38.53
CA ARG A 326 2.28 -6.46 37.12
C ARG A 326 1.04 -6.37 36.24
N ASN A 327 -0.13 -6.74 36.75
CA ASN A 327 -1.39 -6.71 35.99
C ASN A 327 -2.00 -5.31 35.85
N ASP A 328 -1.50 -4.32 36.60
CA ASP A 328 -1.93 -2.92 36.49
C ASP A 328 -1.19 -2.18 35.35
N TYR A 329 -0.22 -2.84 34.71
CA TYR A 329 0.43 -2.34 33.52
C TYR A 329 -0.38 -2.66 32.27
N GLU A 330 -0.26 -1.78 31.27
CA GLU A 330 -0.76 -2.09 29.93
C GLU A 330 -0.14 -3.39 29.42
N ARG A 331 -0.91 -4.18 28.66
CA ARG A 331 -0.45 -5.51 28.22
C ARG A 331 0.87 -5.44 27.45
N PHE A 332 1.05 -4.40 26.64
CA PHE A 332 2.26 -4.21 25.84
C PHE A 332 3.49 -3.84 26.68
N CYS A 333 3.31 -3.33 27.91
CA CYS A 333 4.42 -3.15 28.85
C CYS A 333 4.87 -4.48 29.48
N ILE A 334 4.01 -5.52 29.46
CA ILE A 334 4.35 -6.86 29.97
C ILE A 334 4.91 -7.74 28.86
N ASP A 335 4.32 -7.67 27.67
CA ASP A 335 4.75 -8.36 26.45
C ASP A 335 4.51 -7.43 25.26
N CYS A 336 5.56 -6.82 24.72
CA CYS A 336 5.43 -5.82 23.67
C CYS A 336 4.85 -6.38 22.36
N ARG A 337 4.77 -7.71 22.20
CA ARG A 337 4.10 -8.35 21.05
C ARG A 337 2.59 -8.20 21.12
N SER A 338 2.03 -7.89 22.29
CA SER A 338 0.60 -7.60 22.42
C SER A 338 0.24 -6.19 21.94
N PHE A 339 1.22 -5.37 21.55
CA PHE A 339 0.97 -4.10 20.90
C PHE A 339 0.36 -4.32 19.51
N SER A 340 -0.61 -3.49 19.12
CA SER A 340 -1.30 -3.62 17.84
C SER A 340 -0.37 -3.33 16.65
N GLY A 341 -0.65 -3.93 15.49
CA GLY A 341 0.10 -3.65 14.26
C GLY A 341 1.34 -4.53 14.04
N ASN A 342 1.22 -5.84 14.29
CA ASN A 342 2.27 -6.83 14.00
C ASN A 342 3.60 -6.57 14.72
N SER A 343 3.54 -6.19 15.99
CA SER A 343 4.72 -6.03 16.85
C SER A 343 5.54 -7.32 16.95
N THR A 344 6.83 -7.25 16.66
CA THR A 344 7.74 -8.41 16.65
C THR A 344 9.03 -8.13 17.44
N LYS A 345 9.66 -9.19 17.95
CA LYS A 345 11.02 -9.12 18.54
C LYS A 345 12.11 -9.15 17.46
N ASP A 346 11.75 -9.42 16.20
CA ASP A 346 12.68 -9.41 15.08
C ASP A 346 13.04 -7.98 14.70
N LYS A 347 14.28 -7.59 14.99
CA LYS A 347 14.78 -6.26 14.68
C LYS A 347 14.92 -6.08 13.16
N PRO A 348 14.34 -5.01 12.57
CA PRO A 348 14.54 -4.69 11.17
C PRO A 348 16.01 -4.46 10.84
N TYR A 349 16.50 -5.01 9.72
CA TYR A 349 17.92 -4.95 9.35
C TYR A 349 18.46 -3.51 9.22
N TYR A 350 17.59 -2.56 8.84
CA TYR A 350 17.93 -1.15 8.66
C TYR A 350 17.94 -0.35 9.97
N TRP A 351 17.43 -0.91 11.08
CA TRP A 351 17.17 -0.16 12.31
C TRP A 351 18.42 0.50 12.90
N ASP A 352 19.56 -0.20 12.88
CA ASP A 352 20.82 0.30 13.43
C ASP A 352 21.65 1.06 12.38
N LEU A 353 21.30 0.95 11.09
CA LEU A 353 22.02 1.59 9.98
C LEU A 353 21.61 3.05 9.76
N ILE A 354 20.35 3.36 10.07
CA ILE A 354 19.78 4.69 9.94
C ILE A 354 19.91 5.42 11.27
N ASN A 355 20.45 6.64 11.32
CA ASN A 355 20.50 7.48 12.52
C ASN A 355 20.11 8.91 12.19
#